data_AF-A0A9X3CMF4-F1
#
_entry.id   AF-A0A9X3CMF4-F1
#
_cell.length_a   1.000
_cell.length_b   1.000
_cell.length_c   1.000
_cell.angle_alpha   90.00
_cell.angle_beta   90.00
_cell.angle_gamma   90.00
#
_symmetry.space_group_name_H-M   'P 1'
#
loop_
_entity.id
_entity.type
_entity.pdbx_description
1 polymer ?
#
loop_
_entity_poly.entity_id
_entity_poly.type
_entity_poly.pdbx_seq_one_letter_code
_entity_poly.pdbx_strand_id
1 'polypeptide(L)'
;MRYLNVTDNYIFRQMKCGISPEMTAKLCFKSLKDVRAWDKGEPIPPECRRLIRMYSHRELGIGDSWEGFEMVGEKLHLPTGQMVSAQQVLTGIALIEINSEIEMKTTSKLLQFSRAITKIKLA
;
A
#
# COMPACT_ATOMS: atom_id res chain seq x y z
N MET A 1 39.03 -8.29 -11.56
CA MET A 1 37.62 -7.91 -11.35
C MET A 1 37.58 -6.75 -10.36
N ARG A 2 37.00 -5.60 -10.71
CA ARG A 2 36.77 -4.51 -9.75
C ARG A 2 35.61 -4.96 -8.85
N TYR A 3 35.91 -5.38 -7.63
CA TYR A 3 34.90 -5.48 -6.60
C TYR A 3 34.41 -4.04 -6.35
N LEU A 4 33.19 -3.72 -6.79
CA LEU A 4 32.50 -2.55 -6.25
C LEU A 4 32.46 -2.80 -4.73
N ASN A 5 33.08 -1.93 -3.94
CA ASN A 5 32.89 -1.94 -2.50
C ASN A 5 31.42 -1.60 -2.25
N VAL A 6 30.58 -2.64 -2.23
CA VAL A 6 29.15 -2.49 -2.04
C VAL A 6 28.95 -2.22 -0.56
N THR A 7 28.46 -1.04 -0.24
CA THR A 7 28.16 -0.65 1.15
C THR A 7 26.75 -1.08 1.52
N ASP A 8 26.49 -1.23 2.81
CA ASP A 8 25.15 -1.54 3.31
C ASP A 8 24.10 -0.51 2.86
N ASN A 9 24.50 0.75 2.71
CA ASN A 9 23.64 1.82 2.23
C ASN A 9 23.29 1.67 0.75
N TYR A 10 24.26 1.29 -0.09
CA TYR A 10 23.99 0.98 -1.49
C TYR A 10 23.05 -0.22 -1.62
N ILE A 11 23.28 -1.30 -0.85
CA ILE A 11 22.39 -2.48 -0.81
C ILE A 11 21.00 -2.05 -0.35
N PHE A 12 20.91 -1.25 0.71
CA PHE A 12 19.64 -0.74 1.22
C PHE A 12 18.88 0.06 0.16
N ARG A 13 19.50 1.05 -0.47
CA ARG A 13 18.83 1.92 -1.45
C ARG A 13 18.45 1.16 -2.73
N GLN A 14 19.40 0.45 -3.32
CA GLN A 14 19.25 -0.16 -4.65
C GLN A 14 18.56 -1.52 -4.59
N MET A 15 18.98 -2.40 -3.68
CA MET A 15 18.52 -3.79 -3.66
C MET A 15 17.29 -3.97 -2.76
N LYS A 16 17.27 -3.33 -1.57
CA LYS A 16 16.10 -3.42 -0.67
C LYS A 16 15.01 -2.45 -1.10
N CYS A 17 15.35 -1.19 -1.33
CA CYS A 17 14.37 -0.12 -1.56
C CYS A 17 14.08 0.14 -3.05
N GLY A 18 14.92 -0.35 -3.97
CA GLY A 18 14.67 -0.23 -5.42
C GLY A 18 14.62 1.21 -5.95
N ILE A 19 15.17 2.19 -5.23
CA ILE A 19 15.06 3.61 -5.57
C ILE A 19 16.37 4.14 -6.18
N SER A 20 16.28 4.98 -7.23
CA SER A 20 17.48 5.59 -7.84
C SER A 20 18.11 6.66 -6.94
N PRO A 21 19.41 6.99 -7.13
CA PRO A 21 20.05 8.09 -6.41
C PRO A 21 19.35 9.44 -6.63
N GLU A 22 18.87 9.70 -7.86
CA GLU A 22 18.17 10.93 -8.24
C GLU A 22 16.84 11.05 -7.50
N MET A 23 16.08 9.96 -7.44
CA MET A 23 14.81 9.94 -6.75
C MET A 23 15.02 10.03 -5.23
N THR A 24 16.07 9.40 -4.70
CA THR A 24 16.46 9.50 -3.29
C THR A 24 16.82 10.93 -2.90
N ALA A 25 17.59 11.63 -3.75
CA ALA A 25 17.98 13.02 -3.53
C ALA A 25 16.74 13.93 -3.47
N LYS A 26 15.81 13.76 -4.42
CA LYS A 26 14.53 14.48 -4.45
C LYS A 26 13.68 14.20 -3.22
N LEU A 27 13.54 12.92 -2.84
CA LEU A 27 12.74 12.47 -1.70
C LEU A 27 13.27 13.01 -0.36
N CYS A 28 14.59 13.02 -0.20
CA CYS A 28 15.24 13.42 1.03
C CYS A 28 15.57 14.93 1.10
N PHE A 29 15.23 15.70 0.06
CA PHE A 29 15.63 17.11 -0.10
C PHE A 29 17.14 17.32 0.06
N LYS A 30 17.96 16.42 -0.54
CA LYS A 30 19.44 16.46 -0.51
C LYS A 30 20.04 16.51 -1.91
N SER A 31 21.33 16.76 -2.01
CA SER A 31 22.03 16.74 -3.30
C SER A 31 22.39 15.32 -3.73
N LEU A 32 22.56 15.12 -5.05
CA LEU A 32 23.09 13.87 -5.60
C LEU A 32 24.47 13.51 -5.04
N LYS A 33 25.27 14.50 -4.63
CA LYS A 33 26.59 14.25 -4.02
C LYS A 33 26.43 13.59 -2.66
N ASP A 34 25.49 14.07 -1.84
CA ASP A 34 25.22 13.52 -0.51
C ASP A 34 24.75 12.08 -0.61
N VAL A 35 23.80 11.79 -1.51
CA VAL A 35 23.30 10.42 -1.73
C VAL A 35 24.41 9.48 -2.20
N ARG A 36 25.29 9.94 -3.09
CA ARG A 36 26.45 9.15 -3.54
C ARG A 36 27.49 8.96 -2.44
N ALA A 37 27.59 9.90 -1.50
CA ALA A 37 28.46 9.76 -0.33
C ALA A 37 27.89 8.72 0.64
N TRP A 38 26.57 8.70 0.82
CA TRP A 38 25.90 7.65 1.59
C TRP A 38 26.10 6.26 1.00
N ASP A 39 25.97 6.13 -0.32
CA ASP A 39 26.27 4.88 -1.05
C ASP A 39 27.75 4.46 -0.94
N LYS A 40 28.65 5.40 -0.60
CA LYS A 40 30.07 5.13 -0.32
C LYS A 40 30.36 4.81 1.15
N GLY A 41 29.34 4.84 2.00
CA GLY A 41 29.42 4.40 3.40
C GLY A 41 29.16 5.50 4.42
N GLU A 42 28.93 6.75 4.01
CA GLU A 42 28.50 7.78 4.95
C GLU A 42 27.13 7.46 5.54
N PRO A 43 26.87 7.81 6.81
CA PRO A 43 25.60 7.50 7.44
C PRO A 43 24.43 8.25 6.76
N ILE A 44 23.40 7.49 6.36
CA ILE A 44 22.12 8.07 5.93
C ILE A 44 21.42 8.64 7.16
N PRO A 45 21.01 9.92 7.16
CA PRO A 45 20.23 10.50 8.26
C PRO A 45 18.95 9.69 8.53
N PRO A 46 18.56 9.48 9.79
CA PRO A 46 17.44 8.61 10.14
C PRO A 46 16.12 9.02 9.48
N GLU A 47 15.86 10.32 9.35
CA GLU A 47 14.71 10.87 8.64
C GLU A 47 14.71 10.49 7.15
N CYS A 48 15.87 10.55 6.49
CA CYS A 48 16.03 10.18 5.09
C CYS A 48 15.85 8.66 4.92
N ARG A 49 16.41 7.86 5.84
CA ARG A 49 16.24 6.40 5.84
C ARG A 49 14.77 6.00 5.99
N ARG A 50 14.01 6.72 6.82
CA ARG A 50 12.56 6.52 6.98
C ARG A 50 11.79 6.89 5.71
N LEU A 51 12.05 8.06 5.14
CA LEU A 51 11.40 8.49 3.90
C LEU A 51 11.63 7.49 2.76
N ILE A 52 12.86 6.99 2.60
CA ILE A 52 13.20 5.96 1.62
C ILE A 52 12.37 4.69 1.84
N ARG A 53 12.17 4.22 3.08
CA ARG A 53 11.32 3.06 3.36
C ARG A 53 9.85 3.27 3.01
N MET A 54 9.31 4.43 3.40
CA MET A 54 7.92 4.80 3.11
C MET A 54 7.69 4.90 1.59
N TYR A 55 8.60 5.55 0.86
CA TYR A 55 8.51 5.67 -0.59
C TYR A 55 8.63 4.32 -1.31
N SER A 56 9.49 3.42 -0.79
CA SER A 56 9.60 2.05 -1.29
C SER A 56 8.42 1.16 -0.89
N HIS A 57 7.35 1.73 -0.35
CA HIS A 57 6.12 1.05 0.09
C HIS A 57 6.34 0.02 1.21
N ARG A 58 7.50 0.03 1.88
CA ARG A 58 7.80 -0.91 2.97
C ARG A 58 7.09 -0.54 4.28
N GLU A 59 6.50 0.65 4.38
CA GLU A 59 5.73 1.12 5.54
C GLU A 59 4.47 1.84 5.03
N LEU A 60 3.27 1.40 5.43
CA LEU A 60 1.97 1.93 4.98
C LEU A 60 1.43 3.09 5.85
N GLY A 61 1.77 3.08 7.14
CA GLY A 61 1.29 4.04 8.12
C GLY A 61 2.09 3.94 9.41
N ILE A 62 1.95 4.95 10.29
CA ILE A 62 2.68 5.04 11.56
C ILE A 62 1.87 4.49 12.74
N GLY A 63 0.54 4.41 12.61
CA GLY A 63 -0.35 3.96 13.69
C GLY A 63 -0.50 2.45 13.78
N ASP A 64 -0.84 1.96 14.96
CA ASP A 64 -1.01 0.54 15.30
C ASP A 64 -2.01 -0.20 14.39
N SER A 65 -2.96 0.53 13.78
CA SER A 65 -3.91 -0.05 12.82
C SER A 65 -3.25 -0.64 11.56
N TRP A 66 -2.00 -0.27 11.27
CA TRP A 66 -1.22 -0.77 10.13
C TRP A 66 -0.13 -1.74 10.55
N GLU A 67 -0.07 -2.15 11.83
CA GLU A 67 0.89 -3.13 12.30
C GLU A 67 0.75 -4.47 11.56
N GLY A 68 1.86 -4.98 11.04
CA GLY A 68 1.90 -6.22 10.26
C GLY A 68 1.46 -6.08 8.80
N PHE A 69 1.06 -4.89 8.35
CA PHE A 69 0.80 -4.61 6.94
C PHE A 69 2.08 -4.11 6.25
N GLU A 70 2.39 -4.63 5.06
CA GLU A 70 3.53 -4.22 4.24
C GLU A 70 3.12 -4.22 2.76
N MET A 71 3.69 -3.37 1.91
CA MET A 71 3.56 -3.58 0.46
C MET A 71 4.73 -4.41 -0.05
N VAL A 72 4.41 -5.49 -0.76
CA VAL A 72 5.39 -6.36 -1.40
C VAL A 72 5.13 -6.33 -2.90
N GLY A 73 5.97 -5.60 -3.63
CA GLY A 73 5.76 -5.32 -5.05
C GLY A 73 4.47 -4.52 -5.28
N GLU A 74 3.55 -5.06 -6.08
CA GLU A 74 2.25 -4.43 -6.39
C GLU A 74 1.09 -4.93 -5.50
N LYS A 75 1.39 -5.69 -4.45
CA LYS A 75 0.38 -6.29 -3.57
C LYS A 75 0.55 -5.82 -2.12
N LEU A 76 -0.57 -5.73 -1.43
CA LEU A 76 -0.64 -5.47 0.01
C LEU A 76 -0.52 -6.81 0.75
N HIS A 77 0.54 -6.96 1.53
CA HIS A 77 0.74 -8.07 2.45
C HIS A 77 0.03 -7.78 3.77
N LEU A 78 -0.87 -8.68 4.16
CA LEU A 78 -1.69 -8.59 5.37
C LEU A 78 -0.97 -9.26 6.56
N PRO A 79 -1.34 -8.92 7.80
CA PRO A 79 -0.82 -9.60 9.00
C PRO A 79 -1.12 -11.10 9.02
N THR A 80 -2.11 -11.54 8.24
CA THR A 80 -2.47 -12.96 8.05
C THR A 80 -1.51 -13.72 7.13
N GLY A 81 -0.53 -13.04 6.53
CA GLY A 81 0.39 -13.62 5.53
C GLY A 81 -0.15 -13.65 4.10
N GLN A 82 -1.37 -13.15 3.88
CA GLN A 82 -1.98 -13.09 2.55
C GLN A 82 -1.50 -11.87 1.77
N MET A 83 -1.38 -12.01 0.45
CA MET A 83 -1.11 -10.90 -0.46
C MET A 83 -2.36 -10.57 -1.28
N VAL A 84 -2.86 -9.35 -1.12
CA VAL A 84 -4.06 -8.86 -1.81
C VAL A 84 -3.72 -7.79 -2.84
N SER A 85 -4.35 -7.89 -4.02
CA SER A 85 -4.28 -6.85 -5.04
C SER A 85 -5.22 -5.69 -4.71
N ALA A 86 -5.01 -4.54 -5.37
CA ALA A 86 -5.90 -3.39 -5.24
C ALA A 86 -7.37 -3.74 -5.53
N GLN A 87 -7.64 -4.60 -6.52
CA GLN A 87 -9.00 -5.02 -6.85
C GLN A 87 -9.63 -5.86 -5.75
N GLN A 88 -8.86 -6.73 -5.09
CA GLN A 88 -9.37 -7.52 -3.96
C GLN A 88 -9.68 -6.64 -2.73
N VAL A 89 -8.90 -5.58 -2.50
CA VAL A 89 -9.21 -4.58 -1.47
C VAL A 89 -10.54 -3.88 -1.78
N LEU A 90 -10.73 -3.43 -3.02
CA LEU A 90 -11.99 -2.82 -3.45
C LEU A 90 -13.18 -3.77 -3.30
N THR A 91 -13.02 -5.05 -3.67
CA THR A 91 -14.06 -6.07 -3.46
C THR A 91 -14.38 -6.26 -1.98
N GLY A 92 -13.38 -6.27 -1.10
CA GLY A 92 -13.59 -6.36 0.34
C GLY A 92 -14.42 -5.19 0.88
N ILE A 93 -14.11 -3.95 0.46
CA ILE A 93 -14.88 -2.75 0.83
C ILE A 93 -16.32 -2.87 0.33
N ALA A 94 -16.50 -3.21 -0.94
CA ALA A 94 -17.83 -3.37 -1.54
C ALA A 94 -18.67 -4.43 -0.80
N LEU A 95 -18.08 -5.57 -0.41
CA LEU A 95 -18.78 -6.61 0.35
C LEU A 95 -19.17 -6.17 1.76
N ILE A 96 -18.35 -5.35 2.42
CA ILE A 96 -18.69 -4.74 3.71
C ILE A 96 -19.86 -3.77 3.54
N GLU A 97 -19.88 -3.00 2.44
CA GLU A 97 -20.94 -2.04 2.11
C GLU A 97 -22.25 -2.70 1.67
N ILE A 98 -22.19 -3.87 1.01
CA ILE A 98 -23.38 -4.60 0.50
C ILE A 98 -24.34 -5.03 1.62
N ASN A 99 -23.84 -5.19 2.84
CA ASN A 99 -24.65 -5.42 4.03
C ASN A 99 -25.07 -4.15 4.77
N SER A 100 -24.97 -2.98 4.13
CA SER A 100 -25.45 -1.74 4.73
C SER A 100 -26.96 -1.81 4.97
N GLU A 101 -27.40 -1.25 6.10
CA GLU A 101 -28.81 -1.23 6.50
C GLU A 101 -29.72 -0.61 5.42
N ILE A 102 -29.15 0.29 4.62
CA ILE A 102 -29.81 0.94 3.48
C ILE A 102 -30.12 -0.07 2.39
N GLU A 103 -29.18 -0.94 2.03
CA GLU A 103 -29.39 -1.93 0.98
C GLU A 103 -30.45 -2.96 1.38
N MET A 104 -30.39 -3.44 2.63
CA MET A 104 -31.42 -4.31 3.23
C MET A 104 -32.82 -3.68 3.22
N LYS A 105 -32.94 -2.41 3.63
CA LYS A 105 -34.22 -1.67 3.60
C LYS A 105 -34.74 -1.51 2.17
N THR A 106 -33.86 -1.24 1.22
CA THR A 106 -34.21 -1.00 -0.18
C THR A 106 -34.64 -2.29 -0.88
N THR A 107 -33.89 -3.38 -0.72
CA THR A 107 -34.27 -4.71 -1.26
C THR A 107 -35.56 -5.23 -0.63
N SER A 108 -35.78 -5.03 0.67
CA SER A 108 -37.05 -5.39 1.32
C SER A 108 -38.24 -4.64 0.71
N LYS A 109 -38.11 -3.33 0.47
CA LYS A 109 -39.17 -2.52 -0.17
C LYS A 109 -39.39 -2.94 -1.63
N LEU A 110 -38.32 -3.18 -2.39
CA LEU A 110 -38.41 -3.68 -3.77
C LEU A 110 -39.17 -5.01 -3.85
N LEU A 111 -38.89 -5.95 -2.95
CA LEU A 111 -39.60 -7.22 -2.87
C LEU A 111 -41.08 -7.03 -2.52
N GLN A 112 -41.41 -6.14 -1.58
CA GLN A 112 -42.80 -5.79 -1.26
C GLN A 112 -43.53 -5.23 -2.48
N PHE A 113 -42.95 -4.24 -3.17
CA PHE A 113 -43.56 -3.63 -4.35
C PHE A 113 -43.72 -4.64 -5.49
N SER A 114 -42.70 -5.48 -5.73
CA SER A 114 -42.76 -6.56 -6.72
C SER A 114 -43.94 -7.50 -6.44
N ARG A 115 -44.10 -7.96 -5.19
CA ARG A 115 -45.23 -8.82 -4.79
C ARG A 115 -46.59 -8.14 -4.97
N ALA A 116 -46.69 -6.86 -4.65
CA ALA A 116 -47.93 -6.09 -4.83
C ALA A 116 -48.29 -5.95 -6.32
N ILE A 117 -47.31 -5.62 -7.17
CA ILE A 117 -47.50 -5.54 -8.63
C ILE A 117 -47.95 -6.89 -9.19
N THR A 118 -47.33 -7.99 -8.77
CA THR A 118 -47.75 -9.34 -9.20
C THR A 118 -49.19 -9.64 -8.80
N LYS A 119 -49.62 -9.28 -7.59
CA LYS A 119 -51.02 -9.42 -7.17
C LYS A 119 -51.98 -8.60 -8.02
N ILE A 120 -51.62 -7.37 -8.37
CA ILE A 120 -52.44 -6.51 -9.25
C ILE A 120 -52.53 -7.10 -10.65
N LYS A 121 -51.44 -7.69 -11.17
CA LYS A 121 -51.42 -8.32 -12.50
C LYS A 121 -52.17 -9.66 -12.58
N LEU A 122 -52.36 -10.33 -11.45
CA LEU A 122 -53.06 -11.64 -11.36
C LEU A 122 -54.54 -11.51 -10.97
N ALA A 123 -55.00 -10.29 -10.67
CA ALA A 123 -56.40 -9.95 -10.43
C ALA A 123 -57.05 -9.46 -11.73
#